data_AF-A0A7L7VZ19-F1
#
_entry.id   AF-A0A7L7VZ19-F1
#
_cell.length_a   1.000
_cell.length_b   1.000
_cell.length_c   1.000
_cell.angle_alpha   90.00
_cell.angle_beta   90.00
_cell.angle_gamma   90.00
#
_symmetry.space_group_name_H-M   'P 1'
#
loop_
_entity.id
_entity.type
_entity.pdbx_description
1 polymer ?
#
loop_
_entity_poly.entity_id
_entity_poly.type
_entity_poly.pdbx_seq_one_letter_code
_entity_poly.pdbx_strand_id
1 'polypeptide(L)'
;MSAPALPARIQSGQPAGGQFAATAHAPADVVLPVTPAPEFDADFEAAHGREMTAVLQALPKIQIRDAITASRTSDLLRDSYPEYWADGEAPQNRRDALDSLHRAFPHLDPAERFRYVDLIRFAVHNEMKGYQDPSHILNPDHPYEVLITTDNYADEDELLEVGNDENRQAWAHLADTAAFHAITADNVASTGERVPA
;
A
#
# COMPACT_ATOMS: atom_id res chain seq x y z
N MET A 1 -4.73 21.32 -30.80
CA MET A 1 -4.47 19.92 -30.41
C MET A 1 -3.38 19.95 -29.36
N SER A 2 -3.69 19.65 -28.09
CA SER A 2 -2.73 19.22 -27.04
C SER A 2 -3.51 18.78 -25.79
N ALA A 3 -3.00 17.75 -25.11
CA ALA A 3 -3.61 16.87 -24.09
C ALA A 3 -3.65 17.44 -22.64
N PRO A 4 -4.38 16.82 -21.68
CA PRO A 4 -4.38 17.25 -20.26
C PRO A 4 -3.36 16.47 -19.38
N ALA A 5 -2.99 17.06 -18.23
CA ALA A 5 -1.93 16.67 -17.29
C ALA A 5 -2.45 15.99 -15.99
N LEU A 6 -1.58 15.24 -15.29
CA LEU A 6 -1.81 14.44 -14.05
C LEU A 6 -1.74 15.29 -12.75
N PRO A 7 -2.39 14.91 -11.62
CA PRO A 7 -2.29 15.60 -10.32
C PRO A 7 -1.03 15.22 -9.48
N ALA A 8 -0.60 16.11 -8.57
CA ALA A 8 0.71 16.14 -7.91
C ALA A 8 0.72 15.59 -6.47
N ARG A 9 1.76 14.79 -6.14
CA ARG A 9 2.06 14.18 -4.81
C ARG A 9 2.63 15.21 -3.82
N ILE A 10 2.62 14.92 -2.51
CA ILE A 10 3.34 15.74 -1.51
C ILE A 10 4.85 15.75 -1.86
N GLN A 11 5.30 16.82 -2.50
CA GLN A 11 6.69 17.24 -2.52
C GLN A 11 6.84 18.44 -1.61
N SER A 12 7.80 18.37 -0.69
CA SER A 12 8.20 19.49 0.16
C SER A 12 8.66 20.66 -0.71
N GLY A 13 7.85 21.73 -0.79
CA GLY A 13 8.26 23.06 -1.27
C GLY A 13 7.46 23.66 -2.45
N GLN A 14 6.34 24.32 -2.12
CA GLN A 14 5.69 25.52 -2.74
C GLN A 14 5.40 25.65 -4.28
N PRO A 15 4.39 26.47 -4.67
CA PRO A 15 3.34 26.04 -5.61
C PRO A 15 3.32 26.79 -6.97
N ALA A 16 2.63 26.22 -7.98
CA ALA A 16 1.68 26.96 -8.86
C ALA A 16 1.04 26.08 -9.97
N GLY A 17 -0.29 25.93 -9.90
CA GLY A 17 -1.23 26.30 -10.98
C GLY A 17 -1.54 25.33 -12.14
N GLY A 18 -2.83 25.02 -12.32
CA GLY A 18 -3.42 24.77 -13.66
C GLY A 18 -4.48 23.66 -13.77
N GLN A 19 -5.75 24.07 -13.94
CA GLN A 19 -6.96 23.26 -14.19
C GLN A 19 -6.97 22.60 -15.59
N PHE A 20 -7.62 21.43 -15.79
CA PHE A 20 -8.50 21.10 -16.94
C PHE A 20 -9.38 19.85 -16.67
N ALA A 21 -10.66 19.94 -17.04
CA ALA A 21 -11.69 18.90 -16.92
C ALA A 21 -11.82 18.03 -18.19
N ALA A 22 -12.38 16.82 -18.07
CA ALA A 22 -12.94 16.08 -19.21
C ALA A 22 -14.13 15.19 -18.80
N THR A 23 -15.22 15.29 -19.56
CA THR A 23 -16.47 14.53 -19.45
C THR A 23 -16.53 13.50 -20.57
N ALA A 24 -16.99 12.25 -20.30
CA ALA A 24 -17.62 11.41 -21.32
C ALA A 24 -18.55 10.30 -20.75
N HIS A 25 -19.79 10.35 -21.23
CA HIS A 25 -20.91 9.39 -21.36
C HIS A 25 -20.83 7.90 -20.90
N ALA A 26 -21.89 7.50 -20.16
CA ALA A 26 -22.43 6.14 -19.89
C ALA A 26 -23.38 5.64 -21.03
N PRO A 27 -24.07 4.45 -21.03
CA PRO A 27 -24.38 3.43 -19.98
C PRO A 27 -24.20 1.95 -20.47
N ALA A 28 -24.50 0.82 -19.81
CA ALA A 28 -25.50 0.44 -18.80
C ALA A 28 -25.12 -0.84 -17.99
N ASP A 29 -25.57 -0.86 -16.74
CA ASP A 29 -26.09 -1.97 -15.92
C ASP A 29 -25.36 -3.34 -15.90
N VAL A 30 -24.37 -3.42 -15.02
CA VAL A 30 -24.32 -4.53 -14.04
C VAL A 30 -24.19 -3.89 -12.67
N VAL A 31 -25.30 -3.76 -11.95
CA VAL A 31 -25.26 -3.46 -10.52
C VAL A 31 -24.81 -4.73 -9.81
N LEU A 32 -23.50 -4.94 -9.77
CA LEU A 32 -22.91 -5.82 -8.76
C LEU A 32 -23.26 -5.22 -7.40
N PRO A 33 -23.66 -6.02 -6.41
CA PRO A 33 -23.90 -5.52 -5.06
C PRO A 33 -22.68 -4.68 -4.64
N VAL A 34 -22.94 -3.42 -4.29
CA VAL A 34 -21.95 -2.51 -3.73
C VAL A 34 -21.73 -2.95 -2.29
N THR A 35 -20.99 -4.05 -2.10
CA THR A 35 -20.31 -4.24 -0.84
C THR A 35 -19.25 -3.15 -0.78
N PRO A 36 -19.25 -2.24 0.22
CA PRO A 36 -18.05 -1.46 0.47
C PRO A 36 -16.91 -2.46 0.56
N ALA A 37 -15.78 -2.18 -0.11
CA ALA A 37 -14.58 -2.95 0.16
C ALA A 37 -14.40 -2.86 1.68
N PRO A 38 -14.44 -3.97 2.44
CA PRO A 38 -14.29 -3.88 3.87
C PRO A 38 -12.97 -3.15 4.05
N GLU A 39 -12.97 -2.03 4.77
CA GLU A 39 -11.72 -1.47 5.27
C GLU A 39 -11.01 -2.56 6.09
N PHE A 40 -9.72 -2.41 6.41
CA PHE A 40 -9.20 -3.27 7.46
C PHE A 40 -10.02 -2.93 8.71
N ASP A 41 -10.89 -3.84 9.14
CA ASP A 41 -11.60 -3.68 10.39
C ASP A 41 -10.72 -4.23 11.53
N ALA A 42 -10.97 -3.73 12.73
CA ALA A 42 -10.18 -4.08 13.90
C ALA A 42 -10.22 -5.60 14.19
N ASP A 43 -11.28 -6.29 13.79
CA ASP A 43 -11.45 -7.73 13.96
C ASP A 43 -10.51 -8.51 13.05
N PHE A 44 -10.37 -8.12 11.78
CA PHE A 44 -9.42 -8.71 10.86
C PHE A 44 -7.99 -8.51 11.37
N GLU A 45 -7.64 -7.30 11.79
CA GLU A 45 -6.28 -6.99 12.25
C GLU A 45 -5.92 -7.78 13.51
N ALA A 46 -6.85 -7.87 14.47
CA ALA A 46 -6.65 -8.66 15.67
C ALA A 46 -6.49 -10.16 15.37
N ALA A 47 -7.23 -10.68 14.37
CA ALA A 47 -7.20 -12.09 14.02
C ALA A 47 -5.97 -12.48 13.17
N HIS A 48 -5.55 -11.63 12.24
CA HIS A 48 -4.60 -11.98 11.18
C HIS A 48 -3.34 -11.11 11.15
N GLY A 49 -3.30 -9.97 11.84
CA GLY A 49 -2.22 -9.00 11.73
C GLY A 49 -0.83 -9.58 12.07
N ARG A 50 -0.74 -10.40 13.13
CA ARG A 50 0.52 -11.08 13.50
C ARG A 50 1.03 -12.02 12.41
N GLU A 51 0.13 -12.79 11.80
CA GLU A 51 0.48 -13.71 10.72
C GLU A 51 0.95 -12.94 9.49
N MET A 52 0.24 -11.87 9.12
CA MET A 52 0.59 -11.04 7.97
C MET A 52 1.94 -10.33 8.16
N THR A 53 2.20 -9.76 9.35
CA THR A 53 3.52 -9.20 9.69
C THR A 53 4.61 -10.25 9.51
N ALA A 54 4.40 -11.46 10.06
CA ALA A 54 5.38 -12.53 9.97
C ALA A 54 5.64 -12.96 8.52
N VAL A 55 4.59 -13.08 7.70
CA VAL A 55 4.73 -13.41 6.27
C VAL A 55 5.49 -12.32 5.52
N LEU A 56 5.17 -11.03 5.75
CA LEU A 56 5.85 -9.90 5.12
C LEU A 56 7.33 -9.86 5.50
N GLN A 57 7.66 -10.00 6.79
CA GLN A 57 9.04 -10.01 7.28
C GLN A 57 9.84 -11.22 6.79
N ALA A 58 9.17 -12.34 6.48
CA ALA A 58 9.79 -13.54 5.94
C ALA A 58 10.05 -13.48 4.42
N LEU A 59 9.48 -12.50 3.70
CA LEU A 59 9.78 -12.33 2.28
C LEU A 59 11.27 -12.04 2.08
N PRO A 60 11.90 -12.60 1.03
CA PRO A 60 13.28 -12.28 0.70
C PRO A 60 13.45 -10.77 0.51
N LYS A 61 14.39 -10.18 1.25
CA LYS A 61 14.69 -8.75 1.16
C LYS A 61 15.16 -8.38 -0.23
N ILE A 62 14.69 -7.24 -0.71
CA ILE A 62 15.02 -6.71 -2.04
C ILE A 62 15.95 -5.50 -1.92
N GLN A 63 16.62 -5.16 -3.02
CA GLN A 63 17.43 -3.94 -3.05
C GLN A 63 16.53 -2.71 -3.18
N ILE A 64 17.01 -1.54 -2.75
CA ILE A 64 16.27 -0.27 -2.86
C ILE A 64 15.81 0.00 -4.30
N ARG A 65 16.62 -0.35 -5.30
CA ARG A 65 16.28 -0.18 -6.72
C ARG A 65 15.07 -1.01 -7.13
N ASP A 66 14.96 -2.22 -6.60
CA ASP A 66 13.84 -3.12 -6.89
C ASP A 66 12.57 -2.58 -6.22
N ALA A 67 12.69 -2.07 -4.99
CA ALA A 67 11.59 -1.43 -4.27
C ALA A 67 11.04 -0.23 -5.04
N ILE A 68 11.91 0.68 -5.53
CA ILE A 68 11.50 1.83 -6.36
C ILE A 68 10.75 1.39 -7.63
N THR A 69 11.14 0.26 -8.22
CA THR A 69 10.48 -0.24 -9.43
C THR A 69 9.09 -0.79 -9.10
N ALA A 70 8.96 -1.48 -7.97
CA ALA A 70 7.71 -2.06 -7.50
C ALA A 70 6.77 -1.05 -6.82
N SER A 71 7.29 0.10 -6.37
CA SER A 71 6.53 1.09 -5.59
C SER A 71 5.30 1.62 -6.33
N ARG A 72 5.33 1.64 -7.67
CA ARG A 72 4.16 2.03 -8.48
C ARG A 72 2.95 1.14 -8.24
N THR A 73 3.17 -0.12 -7.90
CA THR A 73 2.10 -1.10 -7.65
C THR A 73 1.50 -0.92 -6.26
N SER A 74 2.31 -0.67 -5.23
CA SER A 74 1.82 -0.32 -3.89
C SER A 74 1.21 1.09 -3.86
N ASP A 75 1.70 2.02 -4.69
CA ASP A 75 1.13 3.36 -4.89
C ASP A 75 -0.31 3.30 -5.40
N LEU A 76 -0.68 2.27 -6.20
CA LEU A 76 -2.07 2.05 -6.61
C LEU A 76 -3.02 1.98 -5.41
N LEU A 77 -2.52 1.58 -4.24
CA LEU A 77 -3.31 1.56 -3.02
C LEU A 77 -3.08 2.80 -2.15
N ARG A 78 -1.85 3.30 -2.01
CA ARG A 78 -1.56 4.53 -1.25
C ARG A 78 -2.38 5.72 -1.73
N ASP A 79 -2.57 5.81 -3.05
CA ASP A 79 -3.34 6.87 -3.69
C ASP A 79 -4.84 6.87 -3.27
N SER A 80 -5.31 5.85 -2.55
CA SER A 80 -6.66 5.80 -1.98
C SER A 80 -6.76 6.14 -0.49
N TYR A 81 -5.66 6.59 0.13
CA TYR A 81 -5.64 7.06 1.52
C TYR A 81 -5.54 8.59 1.56
N PRO A 82 -6.53 9.29 2.12
CA PRO A 82 -6.49 10.74 2.33
C PRO A 82 -5.21 11.22 3.01
N GLU A 83 -4.73 10.46 4.00
CA GLU A 83 -3.57 10.76 4.84
C GLU A 83 -2.26 10.82 4.04
N TYR A 84 -2.23 10.21 2.86
CA TYR A 84 -1.09 10.22 1.96
C TYR A 84 -0.97 11.54 1.14
N TRP A 85 -2.04 12.33 1.10
CA TRP A 85 -2.14 13.56 0.30
C TRP A 85 -2.18 14.81 1.16
N ALA A 86 -1.52 15.89 0.72
CA ALA A 86 -1.36 17.10 1.53
C ALA A 86 -2.68 17.87 1.69
N ASP A 87 -3.58 17.74 0.73
CA ASP A 87 -4.92 18.32 0.76
C ASP A 87 -5.92 17.40 1.48
N GLY A 88 -5.52 16.20 1.89
CA GLY A 88 -6.39 15.22 2.52
C GLY A 88 -7.44 14.65 1.55
N GLU A 89 -7.26 14.79 0.25
CA GLU A 89 -8.21 14.32 -0.75
C GLU A 89 -7.58 13.18 -1.58
N ALA A 90 -8.05 11.96 -1.34
CA ALA A 90 -7.65 10.81 -2.14
C ALA A 90 -8.24 10.92 -3.57
N PRO A 91 -7.42 10.87 -4.65
CA PRO A 91 -7.90 10.95 -6.03
C PRO A 91 -8.76 9.76 -6.47
N GLN A 92 -8.73 8.65 -5.72
CA GLN A 92 -9.53 7.46 -5.99
C GLN A 92 -10.04 6.84 -4.69
N ASN A 93 -11.18 6.16 -4.76
CA ASN A 93 -11.69 5.42 -3.61
C ASN A 93 -10.93 4.09 -3.43
N ARG A 94 -11.01 3.53 -2.21
CA ARG A 94 -10.31 2.29 -1.82
C ARG A 94 -10.68 1.07 -2.66
N ARG A 95 -11.95 0.97 -3.09
CA ARG A 95 -12.44 -0.17 -3.86
C ARG A 95 -11.82 -0.20 -5.25
N ASP A 96 -11.82 0.94 -5.95
CA ASP A 96 -11.25 1.04 -7.29
C ASP A 96 -9.73 0.85 -7.28
N ALA A 97 -9.05 1.30 -6.22
CA ALA A 97 -7.65 1.04 -5.96
C ALA A 97 -7.35 -0.46 -5.82
N LEU A 98 -8.15 -1.18 -5.03
CA LEU A 98 -8.02 -2.64 -4.86
C LEU A 98 -8.30 -3.40 -6.16
N ASP A 99 -9.33 -3.00 -6.90
CA ASP A 99 -9.63 -3.56 -8.21
C ASP A 99 -8.48 -3.35 -9.19
N SER A 100 -7.84 -2.17 -9.18
CA SER A 100 -6.67 -1.86 -10.00
C SER A 100 -5.46 -2.71 -9.59
N LEU A 101 -5.25 -2.88 -8.29
CA LEU A 101 -4.18 -3.73 -7.75
C LEU A 101 -4.37 -5.21 -8.12
N HIS A 102 -5.61 -5.72 -8.08
CA HIS A 102 -5.91 -7.07 -8.59
C HIS A 102 -5.63 -7.20 -10.09
N ARG A 103 -5.98 -6.19 -10.89
CA ARG A 103 -5.73 -6.19 -12.34
C ARG A 103 -4.24 -6.08 -12.69
N ALA A 104 -3.38 -5.63 -11.77
CA ALA A 104 -1.94 -5.55 -11.98
C ALA A 104 -1.28 -6.94 -12.10
N PHE A 105 -1.96 -8.02 -11.67
CA PHE A 105 -1.43 -9.39 -11.69
C PHE A 105 -2.38 -10.35 -12.45
N PRO A 106 -2.48 -10.22 -13.79
CA PRO A 106 -3.46 -10.98 -14.58
C PRO A 106 -3.08 -12.45 -14.79
N HIS A 107 -1.82 -12.83 -14.61
CA HIS A 107 -1.32 -14.18 -14.86
C HIS A 107 -1.24 -15.05 -13.61
N LEU A 108 -1.27 -14.44 -12.42
CA LEU A 108 -1.33 -15.17 -11.16
C LEU A 108 -2.62 -15.98 -11.00
N ASP A 109 -2.49 -17.16 -10.39
CA ASP A 109 -3.65 -17.90 -9.89
C ASP A 109 -4.44 -17.02 -8.90
N PRO A 110 -5.79 -17.09 -8.88
CA PRO A 110 -6.59 -16.26 -7.99
C PRO A 110 -6.14 -16.30 -6.53
N ALA A 111 -5.80 -17.48 -5.98
CA ALA A 111 -5.43 -17.59 -4.57
C ALA A 111 -4.11 -16.86 -4.27
N GLU A 112 -3.11 -16.99 -5.14
CA GLU A 112 -1.82 -16.32 -5.00
C GLU A 112 -1.96 -14.80 -5.18
N ARG A 113 -2.77 -14.38 -6.15
CA ARG A 113 -3.11 -12.97 -6.35
C ARG A 113 -3.77 -12.38 -5.10
N PHE A 114 -4.80 -13.02 -4.55
CA PHE A 114 -5.46 -12.53 -3.33
C PHE A 114 -4.46 -12.40 -2.18
N ARG A 115 -3.61 -13.42 -1.98
CA ARG A 115 -2.57 -13.37 -0.94
C ARG A 115 -1.63 -12.18 -1.10
N TYR A 116 -1.08 -11.94 -2.29
CA TYR A 116 -0.18 -10.80 -2.48
C TYR A 116 -0.90 -9.46 -2.33
N VAL A 117 -2.13 -9.35 -2.84
CA VAL A 117 -2.94 -8.14 -2.67
C VAL A 117 -3.18 -7.87 -1.19
N ASP A 118 -3.54 -8.88 -0.39
CA ASP A 118 -3.74 -8.72 1.05
C ASP A 118 -2.45 -8.30 1.76
N LEU A 119 -1.30 -8.90 1.42
CA LEU A 119 0.00 -8.51 1.98
C LEU A 119 0.37 -7.06 1.68
N ILE A 120 0.26 -6.63 0.41
CA ILE A 120 0.50 -5.24 0.00
C ILE A 120 -0.47 -4.33 0.76
N ARG A 121 -1.74 -4.73 0.81
CA ARG A 121 -2.80 -3.94 1.42
C ARG A 121 -2.60 -3.74 2.92
N PHE A 122 -2.21 -4.80 3.64
CA PHE A 122 -1.91 -4.74 5.07
C PHE A 122 -0.70 -3.86 5.36
N ALA A 123 0.37 -3.99 4.57
CA ALA A 123 1.57 -3.18 4.74
C ALA A 123 1.28 -1.69 4.50
N VAL A 124 0.57 -1.36 3.43
CA VAL A 124 0.13 0.03 3.16
C VAL A 124 -0.80 0.53 4.27
N HIS A 125 -1.71 -0.29 4.78
CA HIS A 125 -2.60 0.14 5.86
C HIS A 125 -1.83 0.55 7.13
N ASN A 126 -0.84 -0.27 7.54
CA ASN A 126 0.02 0.04 8.69
C ASN A 126 0.92 1.26 8.44
N GLU A 127 1.41 1.45 7.21
CA GLU A 127 2.09 2.68 6.81
C GLU A 127 1.20 3.92 7.04
N MET A 128 -0.08 3.84 6.66
CA MET A 128 -1.02 4.96 6.75
C MET A 128 -1.46 5.26 8.19
N LYS A 129 -1.54 4.25 9.06
CA LYS A 129 -1.75 4.47 10.50
C LYS A 129 -0.69 5.42 11.10
N GLY A 130 0.57 5.28 10.68
CA GLY A 130 1.66 6.16 11.13
C GLY A 130 1.53 7.62 10.64
N TYR A 131 0.84 7.87 9.52
CA TYR A 131 0.49 9.22 9.09
C TYR A 131 -0.69 9.80 9.87
N GLN A 132 -1.66 8.96 10.23
CA GLN A 132 -2.88 9.37 10.92
C GLN A 132 -2.66 9.62 12.41
N ASP A 133 -1.88 8.76 13.07
CA ASP A 133 -1.62 8.79 14.51
C ASP A 133 -0.13 8.52 14.78
N PRO A 134 0.68 9.56 15.05
CA PRO A 134 2.08 9.39 15.42
C PRO A 134 2.30 8.55 16.69
N SER A 135 1.29 8.47 17.57
CA SER A 135 1.36 7.66 18.80
C SER A 135 1.07 6.18 18.57
N HIS A 136 0.72 5.79 17.35
CA HIS A 136 0.42 4.41 17.00
C HIS A 136 1.54 3.43 17.39
N ILE A 137 2.80 3.87 17.27
CA ILE A 137 3.98 3.07 17.64
C ILE A 137 4.05 2.70 19.12
N LEU A 138 3.36 3.44 19.99
CA LEU A 138 3.29 3.17 21.41
C LEU A 138 2.12 2.26 21.80
N ASN A 139 1.29 1.85 20.84
CA ASN A 139 0.07 1.08 21.12
C ASN A 139 0.41 -0.35 21.59
N PRO A 140 0.13 -0.70 22.87
CA PRO A 140 0.49 -2.00 23.41
C PRO A 140 -0.38 -3.15 22.89
N ASP A 141 -1.55 -2.85 22.30
CA ASP A 141 -2.48 -3.85 21.80
C ASP A 141 -2.03 -4.42 20.44
N HIS A 142 -1.17 -3.69 19.72
CA HIS A 142 -0.70 -4.04 18.38
C HIS A 142 0.84 -4.09 18.27
N PRO A 143 1.55 -4.86 19.12
CA PRO A 143 3.02 -4.87 19.12
C PRO A 143 3.64 -5.45 17.84
N TYR A 144 2.84 -6.15 17.02
CA TYR A 144 3.24 -6.67 15.72
C TYR A 144 3.21 -5.61 14.61
N GLU A 145 2.72 -4.40 14.90
CA GLU A 145 2.71 -3.24 14.00
C GLU A 145 4.00 -2.39 14.18
N VAL A 146 4.85 -2.74 15.15
CA VAL A 146 6.15 -2.09 15.42
C VAL A 146 7.29 -2.93 14.84
N LEU A 147 7.93 -2.42 13.78
CA LEU A 147 9.00 -3.07 13.02
C LEU A 147 10.41 -2.61 13.43
N ILE A 148 10.51 -1.54 14.20
CA ILE A 148 11.76 -0.97 14.68
C ILE A 148 12.11 -1.45 16.10
N THR A 149 13.32 -1.17 16.55
CA THR A 149 13.72 -1.38 17.95
C THR A 149 13.51 -0.08 18.73
N THR A 150 12.48 -0.03 19.57
CA THR A 150 12.09 1.18 20.33
C THR A 150 13.14 1.65 21.34
N ASP A 151 14.03 0.77 21.79
CA ASP A 151 15.11 1.11 22.73
C ASP A 151 16.26 1.91 22.08
N ASN A 152 16.21 2.13 20.76
CA ASN A 152 17.24 2.89 20.05
C ASN A 152 17.08 4.42 20.18
N TYR A 153 15.98 4.89 20.74
CA TYR A 153 15.66 6.33 20.87
C TYR A 153 15.92 6.81 22.30
N ALA A 154 16.35 8.07 22.44
CA ALA A 154 16.75 8.63 23.72
C ALA A 154 15.58 8.83 24.68
N ASP A 155 14.40 9.15 24.14
CA ASP A 155 13.16 9.36 24.87
C ASP A 155 11.92 9.10 24.00
N GLU A 156 10.73 9.25 24.60
CA GLU A 156 9.44 9.03 23.95
C GLU A 156 9.16 10.05 22.85
N ASP A 157 9.61 11.30 23.01
CA ASP A 157 9.41 12.36 22.00
C ASP A 157 10.21 12.02 20.72
N GLU A 158 11.46 11.57 20.86
CA GLU A 158 12.26 11.11 19.73
C GLU A 158 11.69 9.84 19.09
N LEU A 159 11.15 8.91 19.88
CA LEU A 159 10.46 7.72 19.37
C LEU A 159 9.20 8.09 18.57
N LEU A 160 8.42 9.08 19.01
CA LEU A 160 7.22 9.55 18.34
C LEU A 160 7.49 10.35 17.06
N GLU A 161 8.60 11.10 17.01
CA GLU A 161 8.97 11.88 15.82
C GLU A 161 9.77 11.02 14.83
N VAL A 162 10.93 10.51 15.25
CA VAL A 162 11.86 9.79 14.38
C VAL A 162 11.48 8.32 14.26
N GLY A 163 11.17 7.67 15.38
CA GLY A 163 10.82 6.25 15.38
C GLY A 163 9.55 5.95 14.60
N ASN A 164 8.50 6.76 14.77
CA ASN A 164 7.27 6.59 13.99
C ASN A 164 7.54 6.72 12.48
N ASP A 165 8.36 7.69 12.07
CA ASP A 165 8.75 7.86 10.67
C ASP A 165 9.57 6.68 10.14
N GLU A 166 10.50 6.14 10.93
CA GLU A 166 11.27 4.94 10.58
C GLU A 166 10.39 3.70 10.51
N ASN A 167 9.43 3.54 11.43
CA ASN A 167 8.46 2.44 11.42
C ASN A 167 7.56 2.48 10.19
N ARG A 168 7.06 3.67 9.86
CA ARG A 168 6.28 3.94 8.66
C ARG A 168 7.08 3.61 7.39
N GLN A 169 8.35 4.03 7.32
CA GLN A 169 9.23 3.70 6.20
C GLN A 169 9.49 2.19 6.10
N ALA A 170 9.61 1.48 7.22
CA ALA A 170 9.74 0.03 7.24
C ALA A 170 8.48 -0.65 6.67
N TRP A 171 7.28 -0.19 7.03
CA TRP A 171 6.03 -0.66 6.44
C TRP A 171 5.94 -0.38 4.94
N ALA A 172 6.31 0.83 4.51
CA ALA A 172 6.37 1.18 3.10
C ALA A 172 7.29 0.25 2.31
N HIS A 173 8.46 -0.07 2.88
CA HIS A 173 9.41 -1.00 2.27
C HIS A 173 8.87 -2.44 2.20
N LEU A 174 8.12 -2.90 3.21
CA LEU A 174 7.46 -4.21 3.16
C LEU A 174 6.36 -4.26 2.11
N ALA A 175 5.58 -3.17 1.93
CA ALA A 175 4.59 -3.07 0.86
C ALA A 175 5.24 -3.20 -0.53
N ASP A 176 6.34 -2.47 -0.75
CA ASP A 176 7.09 -2.51 -2.01
C ASP A 176 7.77 -3.87 -2.22
N THR A 177 8.20 -4.53 -1.14
CA THR A 177 8.75 -5.90 -1.18
C THR A 177 7.69 -6.91 -1.61
N ALA A 178 6.50 -6.86 -1.01
CA ALA A 178 5.38 -7.73 -1.41
C ALA A 178 4.97 -7.47 -2.87
N ALA A 179 4.92 -6.21 -3.29
CA ALA A 179 4.64 -5.83 -4.67
C ALA A 179 5.68 -6.37 -5.64
N PHE A 180 6.97 -6.30 -5.30
CA PHE A 180 8.04 -6.86 -6.13
C PHE A 180 7.86 -8.36 -6.33
N HIS A 181 7.65 -9.12 -5.25
CA HIS A 181 7.46 -10.58 -5.33
C HIS A 181 6.21 -10.95 -6.13
N ALA A 182 5.13 -10.18 -6.00
CA ALA A 182 3.93 -10.36 -6.82
C ALA A 182 4.20 -10.13 -8.31
N ILE A 183 4.93 -9.07 -8.67
CA ILE A 183 5.34 -8.77 -10.06
C ILE A 183 6.22 -9.90 -10.60
N THR A 184 7.20 -10.37 -9.82
CA THR A 184 8.09 -11.47 -10.25
C THR A 184 7.30 -12.75 -10.47
N ALA A 185 6.40 -13.10 -9.55
CA ALA A 185 5.54 -14.29 -9.67
C ALA A 185 4.62 -14.19 -10.90
N ASP A 186 4.00 -13.02 -11.14
CA ASP A 186 3.16 -12.79 -12.32
C ASP A 186 3.96 -12.93 -13.62
N ASN A 187 5.17 -12.38 -13.67
CA ASN A 187 6.06 -12.51 -14.83
C ASN A 187 6.43 -13.97 -15.10
N VAL A 188 6.75 -14.76 -14.07
CA VAL A 188 7.03 -16.20 -14.21
C VAL A 188 5.79 -16.96 -14.69
N ALA A 189 4.61 -16.64 -14.16
CA ALA A 189 3.36 -17.24 -14.61
C ALA A 189 3.05 -16.90 -16.08
N SER A 190 3.39 -15.69 -16.52
CA SER A 190 3.18 -15.22 -17.89
C SER A 190 4.04 -15.95 -18.94
N THR A 191 5.24 -16.40 -18.56
CA THR A 191 6.16 -17.09 -19.48
C THR A 191 5.91 -18.60 -19.56
N GLY A 192 5.08 -19.15 -18.66
CA GLY A 192 4.79 -20.59 -18.62
C GLY A 192 5.99 -21.46 -18.22
N GLU A 193 7.07 -20.87 -17.68
CA GLU A 193 8.18 -21.63 -17.12
C GLU A 193 7.73 -22.32 -15.84
N ARG A 194 7.27 -23.57 -15.97
CA ARG A 194 7.28 -24.51 -14.85
C ARG A 194 8.73 -24.75 -14.47
N VAL A 195 9.13 -24.23 -13.31
CA VAL A 195 10.40 -24.57 -12.65
C VAL A 195 10.53 -26.11 -12.64
N PRO A 196 11.61 -26.69 -13.20
CA PRO A 196 11.81 -28.13 -13.14
C PRO A 196 11.97 -28.57 -11.69
N ALA A 197 11.26 -29.65 -11.34
CA ALA A 197 11.26 -30.30 -10.04
C ALA A 197 12.63 -30.87 -9.64
#